data_AF-X1UP23-F1
#
_entry.id   AF-X1UP23-F1
#
_cell.length_a   1.000
_cell.length_b   1.000
_cell.length_c   1.000
_cell.angle_alpha   90.00
_cell.angle_beta   90.00
_cell.angle_gamma   90.00
#
_symmetry.space_group_name_H-M   'P 1'
#
loop_
_entity.id
_entity.type
_entity.pdbx_description
1 polymer ?
#
loop_
_entity_poly.entity_id
_entity_poly.type
_entity_poly.pdbx_seq_one_letter_code
_entity_poly.pdbx_strand_id
1 'polypeptide(L)'
;QNIDGEQIETYGTCRRLVVIGDFAPSQKDREEEITGPPKDVAVKKDGSFSPAAKGFAKSQGVRVSELKVIKTAKGEYLGLKKIERGKLTRDILSEVLPQIVSSLSFPKMMRWGESSFRFSRPIKNILCLFGEKMLSFSVGGIHAGNLIVGHKIYFPKKIKVKSFIEYRETLRKMRVVIDQEERRKMILNQIVRKLASLKATLHPDEDLLERLVYDIEYPHVFLGSFPEEYLNLPLEVLSTAMREGQKLFSIVKEKKQRPFFLGVADAYQDSKSLIRKGNERVLKA
;
A
#
# COMPACT_ATOMS: atom_id res chain seq x y z
N GLN A 1 14.06 13.31 -1.97
CA GLN A 1 14.15 13.46 -3.43
C GLN A 1 12.73 13.59 -3.93
N ASN A 2 12.39 14.66 -4.68
CA ASN A 2 11.02 14.87 -5.15
C ASN A 2 10.88 14.27 -6.56
N ILE A 3 9.92 13.36 -6.73
CA ILE A 3 9.53 12.81 -8.03
C ILE A 3 8.14 13.38 -8.31
N ASP A 4 7.96 14.00 -9.48
CA ASP A 4 6.65 14.46 -9.94
C ASP A 4 5.74 13.22 -10.14
N GLY A 5 4.52 13.24 -9.58
CA GLY A 5 3.55 12.16 -9.71
C GLY A 5 2.12 12.63 -9.44
N GLU A 6 1.14 11.98 -10.08
CA GLU A 6 -0.22 12.56 -10.20
C GLU A 6 -1.31 11.85 -9.40
N GLN A 7 -1.05 10.69 -8.76
CA GLN A 7 -1.93 10.10 -7.74
C GLN A 7 -1.28 8.86 -7.14
N ILE A 8 -1.62 8.55 -5.89
CA ILE A 8 -1.24 7.30 -5.22
C ILE A 8 -2.50 6.56 -4.80
N GLU A 9 -2.63 5.32 -5.23
CA GLU A 9 -3.67 4.39 -4.80
C GLU A 9 -3.08 3.32 -3.89
N THR A 10 -3.87 2.89 -2.91
CA THR A 10 -3.46 1.83 -1.98
C THR A 10 -4.54 0.77 -1.84
N TYR A 11 -4.10 -0.48 -1.73
CA TYR A 11 -4.96 -1.63 -1.51
C TYR A 11 -4.38 -2.50 -0.40
N GLY A 12 -5.26 -3.03 0.45
CA GLY A 12 -4.87 -3.82 1.62
C GLY A 12 -5.69 -5.10 1.76
N THR A 13 -5.05 -6.17 2.21
CA THR A 13 -5.67 -7.43 2.67
C THR A 13 -4.89 -7.95 3.87
N CYS A 14 -5.32 -9.07 4.45
CA CYS A 14 -4.63 -9.74 5.55
C CYS A 14 -3.22 -10.22 5.20
N ARG A 15 -2.85 -10.22 3.91
CA ARG A 15 -1.60 -10.79 3.39
C ARG A 15 -0.85 -9.86 2.44
N ARG A 16 -1.41 -8.71 2.07
CA ARG A 16 -0.88 -7.84 1.01
C ARG A 16 -1.05 -6.37 1.37
N LEU A 17 0.00 -5.61 1.12
CA LEU A 17 -0.02 -4.15 1.02
C LEU A 17 0.38 -3.83 -0.41
N VAL A 18 -0.44 -3.07 -1.12
CA VAL A 18 -0.22 -2.69 -2.51
C VAL A 18 -0.27 -1.17 -2.58
N VAL A 19 0.72 -0.58 -3.24
CA VAL A 19 0.77 0.84 -3.54
C VAL A 19 1.01 0.97 -5.04
N ILE A 20 0.27 1.87 -5.67
CA ILE A 20 0.38 2.20 -7.09
C ILE A 20 0.47 3.70 -7.16
N GLY A 21 1.35 4.20 -8.00
CA GLY A 21 1.37 5.61 -8.31
C GLY A 21 1.79 5.82 -9.75
N ASP A 22 1.32 6.93 -10.30
CA ASP A 22 1.85 7.45 -11.55
C ASP A 22 2.98 8.42 -11.24
N PHE A 23 4.16 8.16 -11.78
CA PHE A 23 5.37 8.94 -11.53
C PHE A 23 6.07 9.21 -12.86
N ALA A 24 6.59 10.43 -13.00
CA ALA A 24 7.43 10.78 -14.14
C ALA A 24 8.60 9.80 -14.28
N PRO A 25 9.07 9.49 -15.51
CA PRO A 25 10.17 8.52 -15.72
C PRO A 25 11.52 9.01 -15.17
N SER A 26 11.68 10.32 -15.02
CA SER A 26 12.86 10.96 -14.44
C SER A 26 12.48 12.28 -13.77
N GLN A 27 13.34 12.74 -12.87
CA GLN A 27 13.29 14.11 -12.40
C GLN A 27 13.64 15.08 -13.54
N LYS A 28 13.07 16.28 -13.51
CA LYS A 28 13.49 17.36 -14.41
C LYS A 28 14.87 17.85 -14.01
N ASP A 29 15.64 18.28 -15.00
CA ASP A 29 16.90 18.98 -14.75
C ASP A 29 16.60 20.26 -13.97
N ARG A 30 17.44 20.55 -12.98
CA ARG A 30 17.33 21.76 -12.18
C ARG A 30 18.41 22.73 -12.63
N GLU A 31 17.99 23.90 -13.08
CA GLU A 31 18.90 25.03 -13.27
C GLU A 31 19.08 25.74 -11.94
N GLU A 32 20.33 25.88 -11.51
CA GLU A 32 20.72 26.73 -10.40
C GLU A 32 21.60 27.85 -10.93
N GLU A 33 21.16 29.09 -10.72
CA GLU A 33 21.97 30.28 -10.97
C GLU A 33 22.80 30.60 -9.73
N ILE A 34 24.12 30.41 -9.84
CA ILE A 34 25.05 30.72 -8.77
C ILE A 34 25.66 32.07 -9.08
N THR A 35 25.30 33.09 -8.29
CA THR A 35 25.86 34.43 -8.39
C THR A 35 27.16 34.53 -7.61
N GLY A 36 28.17 35.09 -8.25
CA GLY A 36 29.49 35.38 -7.71
C GLY A 36 29.66 36.87 -7.39
N PRO A 37 30.85 37.45 -7.55
CA PRO A 37 31.09 38.86 -7.23
C PRO A 37 30.36 39.83 -8.20
N PRO A 38 30.03 41.06 -7.76
CA PRO A 38 29.50 42.11 -8.63
C PRO A 38 30.41 42.33 -9.85
N LYS A 39 29.82 42.58 -11.02
CA LYS A 39 30.56 42.75 -12.28
C LYS A 39 31.68 43.79 -12.15
N ASP A 40 31.42 44.90 -11.47
CA ASP A 40 32.38 46.00 -11.29
C ASP A 40 33.61 45.62 -10.45
N VAL A 41 33.47 44.59 -9.60
CA VAL A 41 34.57 44.02 -8.79
C VAL A 41 35.24 42.85 -9.53
N ALA A 42 34.50 42.19 -10.42
CA ALA A 42 34.89 40.95 -11.07
C ALA A 42 35.62 41.18 -12.42
N VAL A 43 35.31 42.27 -13.12
CA VAL A 43 35.88 42.65 -14.41
C VAL A 43 36.60 44.00 -14.28
N LYS A 44 37.89 44.01 -14.59
CA LYS A 44 38.69 45.24 -14.58
C LYS A 44 38.43 46.08 -15.84
N LYS A 45 38.81 47.37 -15.80
CA LYS A 45 38.63 48.32 -16.91
C LYS A 45 39.34 47.90 -18.22
N ASP A 46 40.37 47.06 -18.13
CA ASP A 46 41.11 46.48 -19.26
C ASP A 46 40.44 45.23 -19.85
N GLY A 47 39.27 44.82 -19.34
CA GLY A 47 38.57 43.61 -19.73
C GLY A 47 39.10 42.33 -19.08
N SER A 48 40.12 42.41 -18.22
CA SER A 48 40.68 41.25 -17.52
C SER A 48 39.88 40.87 -16.25
N PHE A 49 39.82 39.58 -15.95
CA PHE A 49 39.11 39.07 -14.77
C PHE A 49 39.93 39.28 -13.49
N SER A 50 39.28 39.77 -12.44
CA SER A 50 39.89 40.03 -11.14
C SER A 50 40.22 38.74 -10.38
N PRO A 51 41.08 38.80 -9.33
CA PRO A 51 41.33 37.65 -8.46
C PRO A 51 40.06 37.07 -7.83
N ALA A 52 39.08 37.93 -7.52
CA ALA A 52 37.78 37.49 -6.97
C ALA A 52 36.98 36.65 -7.99
N ALA A 53 36.95 37.08 -9.26
CA ALA A 53 36.33 36.31 -10.33
C ALA A 53 37.03 34.96 -10.54
N LYS A 54 38.38 34.95 -10.55
CA LYS A 54 39.18 33.71 -10.69
C LYS A 54 38.99 32.76 -9.52
N GLY A 55 38.93 33.28 -8.29
CA GLY A 55 38.66 32.51 -7.08
C GLY A 55 37.27 31.88 -7.08
N PHE A 56 36.26 32.64 -7.51
CA PHE A 56 34.89 32.14 -7.69
C PHE A 56 34.80 31.05 -8.77
N ALA A 57 35.38 31.27 -9.94
CA ALA A 57 35.41 30.24 -10.99
C ALA A 57 36.09 28.94 -10.50
N LYS A 58 37.20 29.07 -9.77
CA LYS A 58 37.91 27.92 -9.17
C LYS A 58 37.06 27.18 -8.14
N SER A 59 36.33 27.88 -7.26
CA SER A 59 35.46 27.23 -6.27
C SER A 59 34.28 26.50 -6.91
N GLN A 60 33.86 26.94 -8.10
CA GLN A 60 32.80 26.32 -8.89
C GLN A 60 33.33 25.29 -9.91
N GLY A 61 34.64 25.07 -9.97
CA GLY A 61 35.28 24.08 -10.85
C GLY A 61 35.23 24.41 -12.34
N VAL A 62 35.00 25.67 -12.72
CA VAL A 62 34.88 26.13 -14.12
C VAL A 62 35.99 27.13 -14.48
N ARG A 63 36.22 27.38 -15.78
CA ARG A 63 37.13 28.46 -16.19
C ARG A 63 36.46 29.82 -15.99
N VAL A 64 37.26 30.84 -15.68
CA VAL A 64 36.72 32.21 -15.46
C VAL A 64 36.02 32.77 -16.71
N SER A 65 36.41 32.30 -17.90
CA SER A 65 35.78 32.64 -19.18
C SER A 65 34.38 32.05 -19.37
N GLU A 66 33.99 31.07 -18.55
CA GLU A 66 32.66 30.43 -18.59
C GLU A 66 31.64 31.19 -17.72
N LEU A 67 32.09 32.16 -16.92
CA LEU A 67 31.21 33.03 -16.13
C LEU A 67 30.44 33.98 -17.05
N LYS A 68 29.14 34.12 -16.78
CA LYS A 68 28.24 35.04 -17.48
C LYS A 68 27.80 36.16 -16.56
N VAL A 69 27.44 37.30 -17.13
CA VAL A 69 26.80 38.38 -16.37
C VAL A 69 25.34 38.00 -16.13
N ILE A 70 24.95 37.89 -14.86
CA ILE A 70 23.58 37.65 -14.40
C ILE A 70 23.03 38.98 -13.87
N LYS A 71 21.89 39.41 -14.39
CA LYS A 71 21.18 40.62 -13.94
C LYS A 71 20.27 40.26 -12.78
N THR A 72 20.47 40.90 -11.63
CA THR A 72 19.64 40.74 -10.44
C THR A 72 19.02 42.07 -10.04
N ALA A 73 18.02 42.07 -9.16
CA ALA A 73 17.45 43.30 -8.61
C ALA A 73 18.47 44.19 -7.86
N LYS A 74 19.63 43.63 -7.47
CA LYS A 74 20.72 44.31 -6.77
C LYS A 74 21.89 44.72 -7.69
N GLY A 75 21.76 44.56 -9.01
CA GLY A 75 22.78 44.90 -10.00
C GLY A 75 23.29 43.73 -10.83
N GLU A 76 24.35 43.97 -11.61
CA GLU A 76 24.99 42.98 -12.49
C GLU A 76 26.08 42.20 -11.73
N TYR A 77 26.02 40.88 -11.74
CA TYR A 77 26.98 39.99 -11.08
C TYR A 77 27.59 39.03 -12.09
N LEU A 78 28.86 38.62 -11.92
CA LEU A 78 29.33 37.42 -12.61
C LEU A 78 28.74 36.20 -11.92
N GLY A 79 28.31 35.21 -12.69
CA GLY A 79 27.78 33.95 -12.17
C GLY A 79 27.83 32.86 -13.22
N LEU A 80 27.28 31.70 -12.88
CA LEU A 80 27.08 30.61 -13.83
C LEU A 80 25.67 30.02 -13.66
N LYS A 81 25.17 29.43 -14.75
CA LYS A 81 24.02 28.53 -14.70
C LYS A 81 24.57 27.11 -14.61
N LYS A 82 24.33 26.45 -13.49
CA LYS A 82 24.64 25.03 -13.32
C LYS A 82 23.39 24.22 -13.59
N ILE A 83 23.49 23.25 -14.48
CA ILE A 83 22.41 22.30 -14.75
C ILE A 83 22.69 21.04 -13.93
N GLU A 84 21.92 20.83 -12.88
CA GLU A 84 21.89 19.55 -12.19
C GLU A 84 20.96 18.61 -12.93
N ARG A 85 21.54 17.57 -13.55
CA ARG A 85 20.76 16.57 -14.28
C ARG A 85 19.87 15.80 -13.32
N GLY A 86 18.60 15.66 -13.70
CA GLY A 86 17.65 14.83 -12.97
C GLY A 86 18.07 13.35 -12.98
N LYS A 87 17.70 12.62 -11.92
CA LYS A 87 17.90 11.16 -11.87
C LYS A 87 16.72 10.43 -12.50
N LEU A 88 16.96 9.22 -13.01
CA LEU A 88 15.88 8.33 -13.43
C LEU A 88 15.08 7.90 -12.20
N THR A 89 13.76 7.98 -12.28
CA THR A 89 12.85 7.63 -11.18
C THR A 89 13.07 6.20 -10.70
N ARG A 90 13.39 5.29 -11.62
CA ARG A 90 13.69 3.90 -11.29
C ARG A 90 14.87 3.72 -10.33
N ASP A 91 15.89 4.56 -10.46
CA ASP A 91 17.09 4.49 -9.64
C ASP A 91 16.79 5.04 -8.24
N ILE A 92 16.05 6.15 -8.20
CA ILE A 92 15.53 6.75 -6.96
C ILE A 92 14.66 5.76 -6.20
N LEU A 93 13.68 5.14 -6.86
CA LEU A 93 12.77 4.19 -6.24
C LEU A 93 13.51 2.96 -5.71
N SER A 94 14.50 2.46 -6.44
CA SER A 94 15.30 1.30 -5.98
C SER A 94 16.11 1.61 -4.72
N GLU A 95 16.52 2.87 -4.52
CA GLU A 95 17.20 3.34 -3.31
C GLU A 95 16.22 3.60 -2.15
N VAL A 96 15.08 4.25 -2.44
CA VAL A 96 14.16 4.78 -1.42
C VAL A 96 13.16 3.74 -0.92
N LEU A 97 12.66 2.84 -1.77
CA LEU A 97 11.66 1.84 -1.37
C LEU A 97 12.12 0.93 -0.22
N PRO A 98 13.36 0.41 -0.17
CA PRO A 98 13.85 -0.33 0.98
C PRO A 98 13.77 0.46 2.29
N GLN A 99 14.06 1.77 2.24
CA GLN A 99 14.00 2.65 3.41
C GLN A 99 12.56 2.87 3.87
N ILE A 100 11.64 3.12 2.92
CA ILE A 100 10.20 3.26 3.21
C ILE A 100 9.66 2.00 3.87
N VAL A 101 9.93 0.82 3.30
CA VAL A 101 9.43 -0.45 3.87
C VAL A 101 10.01 -0.69 5.27
N SER A 102 11.27 -0.31 5.49
CA SER A 102 11.95 -0.44 6.78
C SER A 102 11.49 0.58 7.83
N SER A 103 10.91 1.71 7.41
CA SER A 103 10.39 2.74 8.32
C SER A 103 8.94 2.52 8.74
N LEU A 104 8.23 1.57 8.12
CA LEU A 104 6.87 1.21 8.51
C LEU A 104 6.83 0.70 9.96
N SER A 105 5.99 1.35 10.77
CA SER A 105 5.76 0.99 12.17
C SER A 105 4.37 0.40 12.34
N PHE A 106 4.28 -0.65 13.14
CA PHE A 106 3.03 -1.34 13.45
C PHE A 106 2.91 -1.51 14.97
N PRO A 107 1.67 -1.62 15.51
CA PRO A 107 1.47 -1.83 16.95
C PRO A 107 2.23 -3.03 17.53
N LYS A 108 2.46 -4.06 16.70
CA LYS A 108 3.29 -5.21 17.05
C LYS A 108 4.36 -5.43 15.99
N MET A 109 5.61 -5.13 16.35
CA MET A 109 6.79 -5.40 15.53
C MET A 109 7.40 -6.74 15.92
N MET A 110 7.84 -7.51 14.93
CA MET A 110 8.44 -8.83 15.12
C MET A 110 9.76 -8.94 14.35
N ARG A 111 10.70 -9.72 14.88
CA ARG A 111 11.91 -10.19 14.19
C ARG A 111 11.72 -11.67 13.83
N TRP A 112 12.27 -12.08 12.70
CA TRP A 112 12.10 -13.44 12.18
C TRP A 112 13.44 -14.01 11.71
N GLY A 113 13.75 -15.23 12.14
CA GLY A 113 15.06 -15.84 11.90
C GLY A 113 16.18 -15.03 12.53
N GLU A 114 17.33 -15.00 11.87
CA GLU A 114 18.53 -14.29 12.35
C GLU A 114 18.57 -12.81 11.94
N SER A 115 17.58 -12.34 11.17
CA SER A 115 17.53 -10.96 10.67
C SER A 115 17.25 -9.94 11.78
N SER A 116 17.94 -8.80 11.72
CA SER A 116 17.62 -7.61 12.54
C SER A 116 16.41 -6.84 12.03
N PHE A 117 15.95 -7.14 10.81
CA PHE A 117 14.80 -6.50 10.19
C PHE A 117 13.51 -6.76 10.98
N ARG A 118 12.75 -5.69 11.24
CA ARG A 118 11.49 -5.73 11.99
C ARG A 118 10.33 -5.41 11.07
N PHE A 119 9.26 -6.18 11.16
CA PHE A 119 8.01 -5.94 10.44
C PHE A 119 6.84 -6.56 11.21
N SER A 120 5.60 -6.22 10.86
CA SER A 120 4.41 -6.80 11.52
C SER A 120 4.34 -8.32 11.42
N ARG A 121 4.77 -8.87 10.28
CA ARG A 121 4.81 -10.31 9.93
C ARG A 121 5.97 -10.59 8.96
N PRO A 122 6.40 -11.84 8.76
CA PRO A 122 7.47 -12.12 7.80
C PRO A 122 6.99 -11.79 6.38
N ILE A 123 7.71 -10.91 5.70
CA ILE A 123 7.50 -10.64 4.28
C ILE A 123 7.78 -11.96 3.53
N LYS A 124 6.90 -12.35 2.60
CA LYS A 124 7.05 -13.59 1.83
C LYS A 124 7.41 -13.35 0.37
N ASN A 125 7.14 -12.15 -0.12
CA ASN A 125 7.32 -11.75 -1.50
C ASN A 125 7.32 -10.23 -1.59
N ILE A 126 8.15 -9.68 -2.46
CA ILE A 126 8.13 -8.27 -2.85
C ILE A 126 7.94 -8.24 -4.36
N LEU A 127 6.85 -7.66 -4.83
CA LEU A 127 6.64 -7.38 -6.24
C LEU A 127 6.84 -5.88 -6.46
N CYS A 128 7.73 -5.52 -7.38
CA CYS A 128 7.94 -4.11 -7.72
C CYS A 128 8.20 -3.93 -9.22
N LEU A 129 7.30 -3.18 -9.85
CA LEU A 129 7.31 -2.89 -11.28
C LEU A 129 7.25 -1.37 -11.46
N PHE A 130 8.03 -0.86 -12.41
CA PHE A 130 7.96 0.53 -12.87
C PHE A 130 7.87 0.53 -14.40
N GLY A 131 6.73 1.00 -14.93
CA GLY A 131 6.31 0.64 -16.28
C GLY A 131 6.20 -0.89 -16.39
N GLU A 132 6.82 -1.47 -17.42
CA GLU A 132 6.88 -2.93 -17.63
C GLU A 132 8.18 -3.57 -17.11
N LYS A 133 9.01 -2.80 -16.38
CA LYS A 133 10.33 -3.26 -15.91
C LYS A 133 10.31 -3.51 -14.41
N MET A 134 10.93 -4.61 -14.00
CA MET A 134 11.17 -4.91 -12.60
C MET A 134 12.21 -3.94 -12.01
N LEU A 135 11.96 -3.49 -10.77
CA LEU A 135 12.96 -2.79 -9.97
C LEU A 135 13.69 -3.80 -9.07
N SER A 136 15.03 -3.73 -9.08
CA SER A 136 15.88 -4.64 -8.32
C SER A 136 16.34 -3.99 -7.03
N PHE A 137 15.83 -4.48 -5.91
CA PHE A 137 16.27 -4.13 -4.57
C PHE A 137 15.95 -5.28 -3.61
N SER A 138 16.39 -5.16 -2.36
CA SER A 138 16.10 -6.17 -1.32
C SER A 138 15.68 -5.53 -0.02
N VAL A 139 14.79 -6.18 0.71
CA VAL A 139 14.38 -5.77 2.06
C VAL A 139 14.39 -6.99 2.98
N GLY A 140 15.11 -6.91 4.09
CA GLY A 140 15.18 -8.01 5.06
C GLY A 140 15.64 -9.35 4.46
N GLY A 141 16.52 -9.32 3.45
CA GLY A 141 16.99 -10.51 2.73
C GLY A 141 16.07 -11.03 1.62
N ILE A 142 14.97 -10.33 1.32
CA ILE A 142 14.02 -10.72 0.26
C ILE A 142 14.23 -9.83 -0.94
N HIS A 143 14.51 -10.43 -2.09
CA HIS A 143 14.66 -9.73 -3.36
C HIS A 143 13.31 -9.37 -3.97
N ALA A 144 13.19 -8.14 -4.46
CA ALA A 144 12.07 -7.70 -5.28
C ALA A 144 12.05 -8.48 -6.61
N GLY A 145 10.85 -8.84 -7.05
CA GLY A 145 10.61 -9.65 -8.24
C GLY A 145 9.33 -9.25 -8.96
N ASN A 146 8.87 -10.15 -9.83
CA ASN A 146 7.59 -10.04 -10.54
C ASN A 146 6.70 -11.26 -10.33
N LEU A 147 6.95 -12.01 -9.25
CA LEU A 147 6.17 -13.19 -8.90
C LEU A 147 5.03 -12.82 -7.96
N ILE A 148 3.90 -13.49 -8.14
CA ILE A 148 2.74 -13.44 -7.25
C ILE A 148 2.33 -14.83 -6.84
N VAL A 149 1.56 -14.91 -5.75
CA VAL A 149 0.85 -16.12 -5.31
C VAL A 149 -0.62 -15.73 -5.17
N GLY A 150 -1.52 -16.66 -5.44
CA GLY A 150 -2.96 -16.45 -5.28
C GLY A 150 -3.44 -16.73 -3.85
N HIS A 151 -4.68 -17.20 -3.74
CA HIS A 151 -5.24 -17.60 -2.45
C HIS A 151 -4.42 -18.73 -1.84
N LYS A 152 -4.05 -18.61 -0.56
CA LYS A 152 -3.12 -19.52 0.12
C LYS A 152 -3.49 -21.00 -0.01
N ILE A 153 -4.78 -21.31 0.07
CA ILE A 153 -5.30 -22.68 0.06
C ILE A 153 -5.47 -23.21 -1.36
N TYR A 154 -5.99 -22.39 -2.27
CA TYR A 154 -6.46 -22.86 -3.59
C TYR A 154 -5.41 -22.68 -4.69
N PHE A 155 -4.53 -21.67 -4.56
CA PHE A 155 -3.53 -21.30 -5.57
C PHE A 155 -2.17 -20.96 -4.94
N PRO A 156 -1.48 -21.94 -4.32
CA PRO A 156 -0.21 -21.69 -3.61
C PRO A 156 1.00 -21.53 -4.55
N LYS A 157 0.86 -21.80 -5.86
CA LYS A 157 1.95 -21.73 -6.83
C LYS A 157 2.26 -20.28 -7.23
N LYS A 158 3.55 -20.00 -7.46
CA LYS A 158 4.02 -18.69 -7.93
C LYS A 158 3.77 -18.53 -9.44
N ILE A 159 3.33 -17.34 -9.85
CA ILE A 159 3.10 -16.96 -11.26
C ILE A 159 3.77 -15.61 -11.52
N LYS A 160 4.29 -15.38 -12.72
CA LYS A 160 4.87 -14.09 -13.13
C LYS A 160 3.78 -13.16 -13.66
N VAL A 161 3.92 -11.86 -13.41
CA VAL A 161 3.11 -10.81 -14.02
C VAL A 161 4.01 -9.69 -14.53
N LYS A 162 3.52 -8.88 -15.46
CA LYS A 162 4.29 -7.81 -16.14
C LYS A 162 3.72 -6.41 -15.88
N SER A 163 2.48 -6.30 -15.44
CA SER A 163 1.81 -5.02 -15.18
C SER A 163 0.86 -5.11 -13.98
N PHE A 164 0.40 -3.96 -13.50
CA PHE A 164 -0.63 -3.91 -12.46
C PHE A 164 -1.98 -4.48 -12.93
N ILE A 165 -2.35 -4.24 -14.20
CA ILE A 165 -3.59 -4.78 -14.78
C ILE A 165 -3.54 -6.32 -14.74
N GLU A 166 -2.45 -6.91 -15.22
CA GLU A 166 -2.26 -8.36 -15.20
C GLU A 166 -2.21 -8.90 -13.76
N TYR A 167 -1.56 -8.18 -12.84
CA TYR A 167 -1.56 -8.49 -11.41
C TYR A 167 -2.98 -8.61 -10.84
N ARG A 168 -3.82 -7.58 -11.06
CA ARG A 168 -5.19 -7.54 -10.53
C ARG A 168 -6.06 -8.64 -11.13
N GLU A 169 -6.03 -8.81 -12.45
CA GLU A 169 -6.83 -9.82 -13.14
C GLU A 169 -6.41 -11.26 -12.78
N THR A 170 -5.10 -11.50 -12.71
CA THR A 170 -4.56 -12.83 -12.37
C THR A 170 -4.91 -13.19 -10.93
N LEU A 171 -4.74 -12.27 -9.99
CA LEU A 171 -5.15 -12.48 -8.60
C LEU A 171 -6.66 -12.78 -8.49
N ARG A 172 -7.51 -12.05 -9.23
CA ARG A 172 -8.95 -12.30 -9.25
C ARG A 172 -9.28 -13.74 -9.68
N LYS A 173 -8.65 -14.22 -10.76
CA LYS A 173 -8.77 -15.62 -11.23
C LYS A 173 -8.29 -16.63 -10.18
N MET A 174 -7.24 -16.27 -9.44
CA MET A 174 -6.67 -17.06 -8.35
C MET A 174 -7.33 -16.81 -6.98
N ARG A 175 -8.57 -16.30 -6.96
CA ARG A 175 -9.39 -16.07 -5.76
C ARG A 175 -8.76 -15.11 -4.76
N VAL A 176 -8.29 -13.97 -5.25
CA VAL A 176 -7.83 -12.85 -4.43
C VAL A 176 -8.39 -11.57 -5.04
N VAL A 177 -9.22 -10.87 -4.29
CA VAL A 177 -9.72 -9.54 -4.64
C VAL A 177 -8.96 -8.55 -3.78
N ILE A 178 -8.11 -7.72 -4.38
CA ILE A 178 -7.25 -6.78 -3.63
C ILE A 178 -7.98 -5.50 -3.21
N ASP A 179 -9.05 -5.14 -3.93
CA ASP A 179 -9.85 -3.95 -3.69
C ASP A 179 -10.79 -4.14 -2.50
N GLN A 180 -10.56 -3.37 -1.42
CA GLN A 180 -11.36 -3.41 -0.19
C GLN A 180 -12.82 -3.03 -0.42
N GLU A 181 -13.10 -2.05 -1.27
CA GLU A 181 -14.46 -1.62 -1.58
C GLU A 181 -15.20 -2.68 -2.40
N GLU A 182 -14.47 -3.37 -3.28
CA GLU A 182 -15.03 -4.50 -4.00
C GLU A 182 -15.36 -5.67 -3.05
N ARG A 183 -14.45 -6.03 -2.14
CA ARG A 183 -14.71 -7.08 -1.13
C ARG A 183 -15.90 -6.71 -0.23
N ARG A 184 -15.99 -5.46 0.22
CA ARG A 184 -17.12 -4.92 0.99
C ARG A 184 -18.44 -5.13 0.25
N LYS A 185 -18.52 -4.75 -1.03
CA LYS A 185 -19.71 -4.97 -1.88
C LYS A 185 -20.03 -6.46 -2.04
N MET A 186 -19.01 -7.31 -2.23
CA MET A 186 -19.21 -8.77 -2.32
C MET A 186 -19.81 -9.35 -1.04
N ILE A 187 -19.36 -8.92 0.13
CA ILE A 187 -19.87 -9.36 1.44
C ILE A 187 -21.33 -8.93 1.59
N LEU A 188 -21.63 -7.64 1.41
CA LEU A 188 -22.98 -7.09 1.54
C LEU A 188 -23.98 -7.76 0.58
N ASN A 189 -23.60 -7.95 -0.68
CA ASN A 189 -24.45 -8.63 -1.66
C ASN A 189 -24.75 -10.09 -1.27
N GLN A 190 -23.77 -10.80 -0.72
CA GLN A 190 -23.98 -12.17 -0.24
C GLN A 190 -24.87 -12.22 1.03
N ILE A 191 -24.72 -11.24 1.93
CA ILE A 191 -25.58 -11.09 3.12
C ILE A 191 -27.04 -10.90 2.71
N VAL A 192 -27.32 -9.93 1.82
CA VAL A 192 -28.68 -9.63 1.35
C VAL A 192 -29.33 -10.89 0.77
N ARG A 193 -28.61 -11.62 -0.09
CA ARG A 193 -29.11 -12.86 -0.70
C ARG A 193 -29.44 -13.94 0.34
N LYS A 194 -28.63 -14.09 1.39
CA LYS A 194 -28.85 -15.11 2.44
C LYS A 194 -29.97 -14.75 3.41
N LEU A 195 -30.23 -13.47 3.60
CA LEU A 195 -31.27 -12.99 4.51
C LEU A 195 -32.64 -12.83 3.85
N ALA A 196 -32.70 -12.79 2.51
CA ALA A 196 -33.93 -12.56 1.75
C ALA A 196 -35.08 -13.52 2.16
N SER A 197 -34.80 -14.82 2.30
CA SER A 197 -35.82 -15.81 2.68
C SER A 197 -36.25 -15.73 4.15
N LEU A 198 -35.40 -15.16 5.02
CA LEU A 198 -35.64 -15.05 6.45
C LEU A 198 -36.45 -13.80 6.84
N LYS A 199 -36.63 -12.86 5.90
CA LYS A 199 -37.21 -11.53 6.16
C LYS A 199 -36.57 -10.87 7.40
N ALA A 200 -35.24 -11.00 7.49
CA ALA A 200 -34.42 -10.55 8.59
C ALA A 200 -33.30 -9.64 8.08
N THR A 201 -32.66 -8.91 8.97
CA THR A 201 -31.53 -8.01 8.66
C THR A 201 -30.36 -8.31 9.61
N LEU A 202 -29.18 -7.78 9.29
CA LEU A 202 -28.10 -7.76 10.28
C LEU A 202 -28.43 -6.78 11.40
N HIS A 203 -27.99 -7.11 12.62
CA HIS A 203 -27.73 -6.09 13.61
C HIS A 203 -26.56 -5.23 13.11
N PRO A 204 -26.68 -3.90 13.04
CA PRO A 204 -25.64 -3.04 12.51
C PRO A 204 -24.31 -3.21 13.26
N ASP A 205 -23.24 -3.48 12.52
CA ASP A 205 -21.88 -3.54 13.06
C ASP A 205 -20.87 -3.21 11.94
N GLU A 206 -20.63 -1.92 11.76
CA GLU A 206 -19.76 -1.41 10.70
C GLU A 206 -18.28 -1.74 10.96
N ASP A 207 -17.87 -1.74 12.23
CA ASP A 207 -16.50 -2.10 12.65
C ASP A 207 -16.18 -3.56 12.31
N LEU A 208 -17.13 -4.46 12.56
CA LEU A 208 -16.96 -5.88 12.23
C LEU A 208 -16.88 -6.07 10.71
N LEU A 209 -17.70 -5.35 9.93
CA LEU A 209 -17.64 -5.39 8.47
C LEU A 209 -16.28 -4.91 7.96
N GLU A 210 -15.80 -3.75 8.42
CA GLU A 210 -14.50 -3.20 8.07
C GLU A 210 -13.38 -4.19 8.42
N ARG A 211 -13.40 -4.74 9.64
CA ARG A 211 -12.42 -5.75 10.07
C ARG A 211 -12.42 -6.97 9.16
N LEU A 212 -13.58 -7.51 8.83
CA LEU A 212 -13.70 -8.67 7.94
C LEU A 212 -13.19 -8.37 6.53
N VAL A 213 -13.43 -7.17 5.99
CA VAL A 213 -12.92 -6.75 4.68
C VAL A 213 -11.39 -6.81 4.61
N TYR A 214 -10.67 -6.49 5.69
CA TYR A 214 -9.22 -6.57 5.74
C TYR A 214 -8.68 -7.93 6.22
N ASP A 215 -9.48 -8.76 6.88
CA ASP A 215 -9.05 -10.08 7.38
C ASP A 215 -9.04 -11.18 6.29
N ILE A 216 -9.62 -10.90 5.12
CA ILE A 216 -9.87 -11.89 4.06
C ILE A 216 -9.46 -11.38 2.67
N GLU A 217 -9.22 -12.29 1.74
CA GLU A 217 -8.88 -12.00 0.35
C GLU A 217 -9.99 -12.38 -0.64
N TYR A 218 -10.80 -13.37 -0.28
CA TYR A 218 -11.96 -13.80 -1.07
C TYR A 218 -13.16 -14.14 -0.18
N PRO A 219 -14.18 -13.27 -0.12
CA PRO A 219 -15.27 -13.44 0.83
C PRO A 219 -16.23 -14.55 0.42
N HIS A 220 -16.39 -15.52 1.33
CA HIS A 220 -17.54 -16.41 1.36
C HIS A 220 -18.36 -16.14 2.62
N VAL A 221 -19.56 -15.60 2.44
CA VAL A 221 -20.50 -15.45 3.55
C VAL A 221 -21.18 -16.81 3.78
N PHE A 222 -21.39 -17.19 5.04
CA PHE A 222 -22.14 -18.40 5.40
C PHE A 222 -23.14 -18.09 6.52
N LEU A 223 -24.30 -18.74 6.44
CA LEU A 223 -25.39 -18.62 7.41
C LEU A 223 -25.32 -19.86 8.31
N GLY A 224 -25.21 -19.64 9.62
CA GLY A 224 -25.25 -20.70 10.63
C GLY A 224 -26.39 -20.48 11.63
N SER A 225 -26.61 -21.47 12.49
CA SER A 225 -27.62 -21.44 13.54
C SER A 225 -27.05 -21.84 14.90
N PHE A 226 -27.64 -21.32 15.97
CA PHE A 226 -27.33 -21.71 17.35
C PHE A 226 -28.63 -22.12 18.10
N PRO A 227 -28.55 -22.87 19.20
CA PRO A 227 -29.71 -23.29 19.99
C PRO A 227 -30.61 -22.12 20.44
N GLU A 228 -31.93 -22.27 20.35
CA GLU A 228 -32.88 -21.19 20.69
C GLU A 228 -32.83 -20.77 22.16
N GLU A 229 -32.34 -21.62 23.07
CA GLU A 229 -32.15 -21.30 24.49
C GLU A 229 -31.25 -20.07 24.72
N TYR A 230 -30.33 -19.77 23.80
CA TYR A 230 -29.49 -18.57 23.85
C TYR A 230 -30.27 -17.27 23.59
N LEU A 231 -31.49 -17.34 23.05
CA LEU A 231 -32.36 -16.17 22.87
C LEU A 231 -32.91 -15.61 24.19
N ASN A 232 -32.71 -16.33 25.31
CA ASN A 232 -32.98 -15.81 26.65
C ASN A 232 -31.97 -14.72 27.07
N LEU A 233 -30.82 -14.63 26.39
CA LEU A 233 -29.85 -13.57 26.63
C LEU A 233 -30.28 -12.27 25.92
N PRO A 234 -29.98 -11.09 26.50
CA PRO A 234 -30.16 -9.82 25.82
C PRO A 234 -29.40 -9.78 24.48
N LEU A 235 -29.97 -9.08 23.50
CA LEU A 235 -29.38 -8.95 22.16
C LEU A 235 -27.94 -8.45 22.23
N GLU A 236 -27.67 -7.46 23.08
CA GLU A 236 -26.37 -6.81 23.25
C GLU A 236 -25.31 -7.78 23.80
N VAL A 237 -25.72 -8.67 24.70
CA VAL A 237 -24.83 -9.69 25.27
C VAL A 237 -24.48 -10.72 24.20
N LEU A 238 -25.48 -11.22 23.47
CA LEU A 238 -25.26 -12.22 22.44
C LEU A 238 -24.48 -11.66 21.25
N SER A 239 -24.80 -10.43 20.82
CA SER A 239 -24.13 -9.79 19.70
C SER A 239 -22.66 -9.53 19.99
N THR A 240 -22.35 -9.05 21.21
CA THR A 240 -20.98 -8.86 21.67
C THR A 240 -20.21 -10.18 21.74
N ALA A 241 -20.82 -11.23 22.31
CA ALA A 241 -20.20 -12.55 22.40
C ALA A 241 -19.88 -13.14 21.01
N MET A 242 -20.81 -13.04 20.07
CA MET A 242 -20.62 -13.51 18.69
C MET A 242 -19.57 -12.70 17.92
N ARG A 243 -19.57 -11.37 18.07
CA ARG A 243 -18.59 -10.45 17.47
C ARG A 243 -17.17 -10.75 17.96
N GLU A 244 -16.97 -10.76 19.28
CA GLU A 244 -15.62 -10.89 19.86
C GLU A 244 -15.11 -12.33 19.82
N GLY A 245 -15.98 -13.32 20.01
CA GLY A 245 -15.60 -14.73 20.06
C GLY A 245 -15.29 -15.32 18.69
N GLN A 246 -16.12 -15.04 17.67
CA GLN A 246 -16.03 -15.69 16.35
C GLN A 246 -16.17 -14.73 15.15
N LYS A 247 -16.23 -13.40 15.37
CA LYS A 247 -16.44 -12.40 14.31
C LYS A 247 -17.71 -12.67 13.49
N LEU A 248 -18.79 -12.97 14.19
CA LEU A 248 -20.08 -13.31 13.60
C LEU A 248 -21.07 -12.17 13.77
N PHE A 249 -21.84 -11.88 12.73
CA PHE A 249 -22.94 -10.93 12.80
C PHE A 249 -24.19 -11.56 13.40
N SER A 250 -24.83 -10.79 14.27
CA SER A 250 -26.18 -11.06 14.75
C SER A 250 -27.22 -10.84 13.65
N ILE A 251 -28.20 -11.73 13.55
CA ILE A 251 -29.35 -11.58 12.66
C ILE A 251 -30.57 -11.20 13.49
N VAL A 252 -31.24 -10.12 13.10
CA VAL A 252 -32.41 -9.59 13.80
C VAL A 252 -33.63 -9.50 12.90
N LYS A 253 -34.81 -9.61 13.49
CA LYS A 253 -36.10 -9.26 12.89
C LYS A 253 -36.89 -8.46 13.93
N GLU A 254 -37.41 -7.29 13.54
CA GLU A 254 -38.14 -6.39 14.46
C GLU A 254 -37.32 -6.08 15.74
N LYS A 255 -36.01 -5.85 15.57
CA LYS A 255 -35.02 -5.63 16.65
C LYS A 255 -34.84 -6.80 17.64
N LYS A 256 -35.43 -7.97 17.37
CA LYS A 256 -35.21 -9.19 18.17
C LYS A 256 -34.23 -10.12 17.46
N GLN A 257 -33.31 -10.69 18.23
CA GLN A 257 -32.38 -11.70 17.74
C GLN A 257 -33.12 -12.93 17.19
N ARG A 258 -32.60 -13.49 16.10
CA ARG A 258 -33.00 -14.79 15.55
C ARG A 258 -31.96 -15.85 15.92
N PRO A 259 -32.29 -17.16 15.93
CA PRO A 259 -31.33 -18.23 16.25
C PRO A 259 -30.32 -18.49 15.12
N PHE A 260 -29.90 -17.43 14.44
CA PHE A 260 -29.03 -17.43 13.28
C PHE A 260 -27.93 -16.39 13.44
N PHE A 261 -26.81 -16.68 12.80
CA PHE A 261 -25.69 -15.77 12.67
C PHE A 261 -25.14 -15.83 11.24
N LEU A 262 -24.44 -14.77 10.84
CA LEU A 262 -23.70 -14.72 9.58
C LEU A 262 -22.21 -14.57 9.86
N GLY A 263 -21.40 -15.43 9.26
CA GLY A 263 -19.95 -15.29 9.26
C GLY A 263 -19.42 -15.02 7.86
N VAL A 264 -18.20 -14.51 7.79
CA VAL A 264 -17.46 -14.33 6.54
C VAL A 264 -16.15 -15.09 6.65
N ALA A 265 -15.88 -15.96 5.67
CA ALA A 265 -14.66 -16.74 5.59
C ALA A 265 -13.83 -16.36 4.36
N ASP A 266 -12.51 -16.47 4.50
CA ASP A 266 -11.57 -16.40 3.38
C ASP A 266 -11.58 -17.74 2.62
N ALA A 267 -12.57 -17.91 1.75
CA ALA A 267 -12.84 -19.16 1.08
C ALA A 267 -13.57 -18.93 -0.24
N TYR A 268 -13.43 -19.87 -1.18
CA TYR A 268 -14.24 -19.85 -2.39
C TYR A 268 -15.69 -20.28 -2.11
N GLN A 269 -15.84 -21.34 -1.31
CA GLN A 269 -17.13 -21.94 -0.96
C GLN A 269 -17.01 -22.83 0.29
N ASP A 270 -18.13 -23.11 0.95
CA ASP A 270 -18.23 -24.08 2.05
C ASP A 270 -19.04 -25.34 1.67
N SER A 271 -18.63 -26.05 0.62
CA SER A 271 -19.42 -27.16 0.05
C SER A 271 -19.67 -28.33 1.02
N LYS A 272 -18.77 -28.54 1.98
CA LYS A 272 -18.92 -29.59 3.00
C LYS A 272 -19.54 -29.05 4.30
N SER A 273 -19.93 -27.77 4.31
CA SER A 273 -20.46 -27.05 5.47
C SER A 273 -19.52 -27.09 6.69
N LEU A 274 -18.22 -27.28 6.49
CA LEU A 274 -17.26 -27.45 7.58
C LEU A 274 -17.00 -26.12 8.29
N ILE A 275 -16.99 -25.02 7.53
CA ILE A 275 -16.81 -23.67 8.10
C ILE A 275 -18.02 -23.34 8.96
N ARG A 276 -19.22 -23.51 8.41
CA ARG A 276 -20.48 -23.34 9.15
C ARG A 276 -20.51 -24.20 10.40
N LYS A 277 -20.39 -25.52 10.27
CA LYS A 277 -20.48 -26.48 11.40
C LYS A 277 -19.41 -26.23 12.46
N GLY A 278 -18.21 -25.81 12.06
CA GLY A 278 -17.14 -25.43 12.98
C GLY A 278 -17.54 -24.26 13.87
N ASN A 279 -18.08 -23.18 13.28
CA ASN A 279 -18.55 -22.02 14.03
C ASN A 279 -19.78 -22.36 14.90
N GLU A 280 -20.71 -23.16 14.40
CA GLU A 280 -21.87 -23.64 15.18
C GLU A 280 -21.43 -24.47 16.40
N ARG A 281 -20.35 -25.26 16.27
CA ARG A 281 -19.79 -26.02 17.39
C ARG A 281 -19.14 -25.11 18.43
N VAL A 282 -18.42 -24.08 18.00
CA VAL A 282 -17.75 -23.14 18.93
C VAL A 282 -18.78 -22.31 19.70
N LEU A 283 -19.88 -21.88 19.08
CA LEU A 283 -20.94 -21.16 19.80
C LEU A 283 -21.70 -22.03 20.82
N LYS A 284 -21.60 -23.36 20.73
CA LYS A 284 -22.22 -24.29 21.68
C LYS A 284 -21.31 -24.67 22.84
N ALA A 285 -20.00 -24.42 22.71
CA ALA A 285 -18.98 -24.84 23.66
C ALA A 285 -18.66 -23.70 24.64
#